data_AF-A0A3C1L7E1-F1
#
_entry.id   AF-A0A3C1L7E1-F1
#
_cell.length_a   1.000
_cell.length_b   1.000
_cell.length_c   1.000
_cell.angle_alpha   90.00
_cell.angle_beta   90.00
_cell.angle_gamma   90.00
#
_symmetry.space_group_name_H-M   'P 1'
#
loop_
_entity.id
_entity.type
_entity.pdbx_description
1 polymer ?
#
loop_
_entity_poly.entity_id
_entity_poly.type
_entity_poly.pdbx_seq_one_letter_code
_entity_poly.pdbx_strand_id
1 'polypeptide(L)'
;MVGAGSAFNTGSMALDPFLQTKWLQPAKKTAILATGTNFADALAAGPVTYREGFPLVLTDGTAASLTASAKAALVENDITQVLVLGGTAAIKAEVATELTGMGIQVLRIEGADRYATATKLADFARLTSPSPLQVDGGLGWSYSTVLLASGTTFADALAAGPWGGDRAWPIVLTTQAVLAGNTQTWLAANRVPLTSVVTLGLGSAVSTAAMNAANLAIV
;
A
#
# COMPACT_ATOMS: atom_id res chain seq x y z
N MET A 1 6.45 6.40 10.59
CA MET A 1 6.12 5.45 11.66
C MET A 1 5.55 6.28 12.81
N VAL A 2 4.22 6.34 12.94
CA VAL A 2 3.61 7.02 14.09
C VAL A 2 3.52 5.98 15.19
N GLY A 3 4.29 6.18 16.25
CA GLY A 3 4.24 5.33 17.45
C GLY A 3 2.96 5.59 18.23
N ALA A 4 2.43 4.56 18.87
CA ALA A 4 1.30 4.64 19.78
C ALA A 4 1.62 5.63 20.91
N GLY A 5 0.96 6.79 20.91
CA GLY A 5 1.18 7.84 21.89
C GLY A 5 0.32 9.06 21.63
N SER A 6 -0.78 9.16 22.37
CA SER A 6 -1.68 10.32 22.54
C SER A 6 -2.38 10.86 21.31
N ALA A 7 -3.69 10.58 21.23
CA ALA A 7 -4.63 11.35 20.45
C ALA A 7 -4.56 12.85 20.84
N PHE A 8 -4.52 13.73 19.83
CA PHE A 8 -4.60 15.17 19.99
C PHE A 8 -5.93 15.55 20.63
N ASN A 9 -5.92 15.92 21.92
CA ASN A 9 -7.05 16.53 22.59
C ASN A 9 -7.24 17.94 22.03
N THR A 10 -8.27 18.16 21.21
CA THR A 10 -8.53 19.43 20.51
C THR A 10 -9.81 20.08 21.00
N GLY A 11 -9.86 20.37 22.30
CA GLY A 11 -10.77 21.38 22.82
C GLY A 11 -10.27 22.77 22.43
N SER A 12 -10.92 23.43 21.47
CA SER A 12 -10.90 24.88 21.16
C SER A 12 -9.90 25.48 20.15
N MET A 13 -9.12 24.71 19.39
CA MET A 13 -8.38 25.27 18.24
C MET A 13 -9.16 25.03 16.95
N ALA A 14 -9.43 26.10 16.18
CA ALA A 14 -9.92 25.96 14.80
C ALA A 14 -8.87 25.16 14.02
N LEU A 15 -9.20 23.90 13.74
CA LEU A 15 -8.30 22.99 13.05
C LEU A 15 -8.08 23.52 11.63
N ASP A 16 -6.82 23.48 11.21
CA ASP A 16 -6.43 23.84 9.86
C ASP A 16 -7.27 23.04 8.83
N PRO A 17 -7.72 23.65 7.73
CA PRO A 17 -8.56 22.99 6.74
C PRO A 17 -7.94 21.71 6.13
N PHE A 18 -6.61 21.63 6.03
CA PHE A 18 -5.89 20.42 5.62
C PHE A 18 -5.96 19.34 6.72
N LEU A 19 -5.91 19.72 8.00
CA LEU A 19 -6.15 18.78 9.11
C LEU A 19 -7.59 18.24 9.13
N GLN A 20 -8.59 19.11 8.92
CA GLN A 20 -10.01 18.74 8.86
C GLN A 20 -10.35 17.82 7.68
N THR A 21 -9.89 18.15 6.47
CA THR A 21 -10.28 17.41 5.26
C THR A 21 -9.59 16.06 5.12
N LYS A 22 -8.42 15.87 5.73
CA LYS A 22 -7.64 14.63 5.59
C LYS A 22 -7.73 13.70 6.81
N TRP A 23 -7.81 14.26 8.02
CA TRP A 23 -7.72 13.46 9.26
C TRP A 23 -9.00 13.44 10.09
N LEU A 24 -10.02 14.23 9.71
CA LEU A 24 -11.34 14.23 10.35
C LEU A 24 -12.47 13.73 9.42
N GLN A 25 -12.13 13.00 8.36
CA GLN A 25 -13.09 12.22 7.56
C GLN A 25 -13.75 11.16 8.46
N PRO A 26 -14.98 10.65 8.14
CA PRO A 26 -15.46 9.45 8.79
C PRO A 26 -14.39 8.37 8.69
N ALA A 27 -13.83 7.97 9.83
CA ALA A 27 -12.63 7.15 9.85
C ALA A 27 -12.91 5.83 9.12
N LYS A 28 -12.20 5.59 8.02
CA LYS A 28 -12.19 4.27 7.41
C LYS A 28 -11.60 3.30 8.43
N LYS A 29 -12.37 2.29 8.82
CA LYS A 29 -11.97 1.29 9.82
C LYS A 29 -11.14 0.18 9.17
N THR A 30 -10.21 0.57 8.31
CA THR A 30 -9.36 -0.32 7.51
C THR A 30 -7.90 -0.10 7.89
N ALA A 31 -7.18 -1.18 8.17
CA ALA A 31 -5.73 -1.17 8.29
C ALA A 31 -5.08 -2.00 7.19
N ILE A 32 -3.81 -1.73 6.90
CA ILE A 32 -2.97 -2.55 6.04
C ILE A 32 -2.04 -3.37 6.92
N LEU A 33 -2.01 -4.68 6.70
CA LEU A 33 -1.06 -5.59 7.33
C LEU A 33 -0.02 -6.02 6.30
N ALA A 34 1.26 -5.78 6.58
CA ALA A 34 2.37 -6.22 5.76
C ALA A 34 3.47 -6.84 6.63
N THR A 35 4.37 -7.61 6.04
CA THR A 35 5.56 -8.09 6.75
C THR A 35 6.62 -6.98 6.85
N GLY A 36 7.21 -6.83 8.04
CA GLY A 36 8.35 -5.93 8.27
C GLY A 36 9.69 -6.53 7.81
N THR A 37 9.77 -7.85 7.63
CA THR A 37 11.01 -8.56 7.27
C THR A 37 11.21 -8.65 5.75
N ASN A 38 10.13 -8.74 4.98
CA ASN A 38 10.12 -8.69 3.51
C ASN A 38 9.29 -7.49 3.01
N PHE A 39 9.72 -6.30 3.44
CA PHE A 39 9.03 -5.00 3.37
C PHE A 39 8.53 -4.53 2.00
N ALA A 40 8.81 -5.22 0.89
CA ALA A 40 8.46 -4.74 -0.44
C ALA A 40 6.94 -4.48 -0.59
N ASP A 41 6.12 -5.33 0.00
CA ASP A 41 4.66 -5.15 0.02
C ASP A 41 4.24 -3.93 0.86
N ALA A 42 4.97 -3.65 1.95
CA ALA A 42 4.79 -2.45 2.76
C ALA A 42 5.19 -1.16 2.02
N LEU A 43 6.19 -1.22 1.12
CA LEU A 43 6.60 -0.07 0.31
C LEU A 43 5.54 0.32 -0.71
N ALA A 44 4.96 -0.67 -1.40
CA ALA A 44 3.88 -0.43 -2.36
C ALA A 44 2.63 0.17 -1.68
N ALA A 45 2.45 -0.08 -0.38
CA ALA A 45 1.36 0.47 0.42
C ALA A 45 1.49 1.95 0.77
N GLY A 46 2.68 2.55 0.61
CA GLY A 46 2.96 3.93 1.00
C GLY A 46 1.92 4.95 0.51
N PRO A 47 1.61 5.01 -0.80
CA PRO A 47 0.57 5.89 -1.33
C PRO A 47 -0.80 5.64 -0.70
N VAL A 48 -1.18 4.37 -0.53
CA VAL A 48 -2.50 3.99 -0.01
C VAL A 48 -2.65 4.41 1.45
N THR A 49 -1.67 4.07 2.28
CA THR A 49 -1.64 4.47 3.70
C THR A 49 -1.71 5.99 3.86
N TYR A 50 -1.01 6.76 3.02
CA TYR A 50 -1.01 8.22 3.10
C TYR A 50 -2.33 8.85 2.65
N ARG A 51 -2.91 8.36 1.55
CA ARG A 51 -4.11 8.96 0.96
C ARG A 51 -5.36 8.60 1.76
N GLU A 52 -5.49 7.34 2.14
CA GLU A 52 -6.68 6.81 2.79
C GLU A 52 -6.62 6.91 4.31
N GLY A 53 -5.44 7.23 4.87
CA GLY A 53 -5.23 7.28 6.31
C GLY A 53 -5.20 5.91 6.98
N PHE A 54 -4.98 4.83 6.22
CA PHE A 54 -4.93 3.47 6.76
C PHE A 54 -3.68 3.26 7.62
N PRO A 55 -3.82 2.80 8.88
CA PRO A 55 -2.68 2.38 9.66
C PRO A 55 -1.95 1.22 8.96
N LEU A 56 -0.62 1.31 8.87
CA LEU A 56 0.23 0.21 8.44
C LEU A 56 0.71 -0.56 9.66
N VAL A 57 0.15 -1.75 9.86
CA VAL A 57 0.55 -2.69 10.90
C VAL A 57 1.58 -3.65 10.31
N LEU A 58 2.68 -3.86 11.03
CA LEU A 58 3.74 -4.78 10.61
C LEU A 58 3.68 -6.06 11.43
N THR A 59 3.85 -7.18 10.74
CA THR A 59 4.09 -8.50 11.34
C THR A 59 5.49 -9.01 10.99
N ASP A 60 6.03 -9.95 11.75
CA ASP A 60 7.30 -10.61 11.42
C ASP A 60 7.18 -11.50 10.17
N GLY A 61 5.97 -11.93 9.85
CA GLY A 61 5.62 -12.82 8.74
C GLY A 61 5.87 -14.31 9.00
N THR A 62 6.63 -14.64 10.05
CA THR A 62 7.04 -16.02 10.38
C THR A 62 6.23 -16.60 11.53
N ALA A 63 5.62 -15.77 12.37
CA ALA A 63 4.70 -16.20 13.42
C ALA A 63 3.33 -16.58 12.84
N ALA A 64 2.69 -17.57 13.46
CA ALA A 64 1.32 -17.97 13.14
C ALA A 64 0.26 -17.03 13.73
N SER A 65 0.68 -16.01 14.48
CA SER A 65 -0.19 -15.05 15.14
C SER A 65 0.43 -13.65 15.13
N LEU A 66 -0.43 -12.66 15.24
CA LEU A 66 -0.05 -11.27 15.43
C LEU A 66 0.61 -11.08 16.80
N THR A 67 1.58 -10.17 16.84
CA THR A 67 2.15 -9.69 18.10
C THR A 67 1.09 -9.01 18.95
N ALA A 68 1.30 -8.95 20.27
CA ALA A 68 0.40 -8.26 21.17
C ALA A 68 0.23 -6.78 20.80
N SER A 69 1.31 -6.11 20.35
CA SER A 69 1.27 -4.72 19.90
C SER A 69 0.48 -4.53 18.61
N ALA A 70 0.61 -5.44 17.64
CA ALA A 70 -0.20 -5.40 16.42
C ALA A 70 -1.69 -5.55 16.73
N LYS A 71 -2.05 -6.47 17.63
CA LYS A 71 -3.44 -6.65 18.08
C LYS A 71 -3.97 -5.42 18.80
N ALA A 72 -3.19 -4.87 19.74
CA ALA A 72 -3.55 -3.64 20.45
C ALA A 72 -3.81 -2.49 19.47
N ALA A 73 -2.92 -2.28 18.48
CA ALA A 73 -3.09 -1.24 17.48
C ALA A 73 -4.39 -1.41 16.65
N LEU A 74 -4.77 -2.64 16.29
CA LEU A 74 -6.02 -2.89 15.56
C LEU A 74 -7.25 -2.57 16.43
N VAL A 75 -7.23 -2.96 17.70
CA VAL A 75 -8.33 -2.72 18.64
C VAL A 75 -8.45 -1.23 18.99
N GLU A 76 -7.34 -0.56 19.32
CA GLU A 76 -7.31 0.86 19.70
C GLU A 76 -7.78 1.81 18.58
N ASN A 77 -7.70 1.38 17.32
CA ASN A 77 -8.16 2.15 16.16
C ASN A 77 -9.56 1.72 15.66
N ASP A 78 -10.25 0.83 16.40
CA ASP A 78 -11.49 0.15 16.03
C ASP A 78 -11.48 -0.42 14.60
N ILE A 79 -10.38 -1.07 14.20
CA ILE A 79 -10.26 -1.63 12.87
C ILE A 79 -11.25 -2.77 12.67
N THR A 80 -12.12 -2.66 11.67
CA THR A 80 -13.10 -3.69 11.28
C THR A 80 -12.74 -4.42 10.01
N GLN A 81 -11.73 -3.93 9.28
CA GLN A 81 -11.22 -4.55 8.05
C GLN A 81 -9.70 -4.47 7.98
N VAL A 82 -9.05 -5.53 7.51
CA VAL A 82 -7.60 -5.55 7.26
C VAL A 82 -7.31 -6.00 5.83
N LEU A 83 -6.55 -5.16 5.13
CA LEU A 83 -5.90 -5.48 3.86
C LEU A 83 -4.57 -6.18 4.15
N VAL A 84 -4.52 -7.49 3.96
CA VAL A 84 -3.29 -8.26 4.11
C VAL A 84 -2.52 -8.21 2.79
N LEU A 85 -1.34 -7.61 2.80
CA LEU A 85 -0.47 -7.53 1.63
C LEU A 85 0.59 -8.64 1.67
N GLY A 86 0.62 -9.43 0.61
CA GLY A 86 1.52 -10.56 0.46
C GLY A 86 0.81 -11.90 0.67
N GLY A 87 1.38 -12.94 0.05
CA GLY A 87 0.83 -14.28 0.12
C GLY A 87 1.13 -15.01 1.43
N THR A 88 0.70 -16.26 1.54
CA THR A 88 0.88 -17.08 2.75
C THR A 88 2.34 -17.34 3.12
N ALA A 89 3.25 -17.23 2.15
CA ALA A 89 4.70 -17.28 2.38
C ALA A 89 5.25 -16.03 3.09
N ALA A 90 4.57 -14.88 2.97
CA ALA A 90 4.95 -13.62 3.61
C ALA A 90 4.16 -13.38 4.92
N ILE A 91 2.88 -13.75 4.92
CA ILE A 91 1.99 -13.66 6.08
C ILE A 91 1.14 -14.92 6.13
N LYS A 92 1.44 -15.77 7.12
CA LYS A 92 0.79 -17.05 7.39
C LYS A 92 -0.74 -16.97 7.35
N ALA A 93 -1.39 -18.06 6.94
CA ALA A 93 -2.85 -18.12 6.83
C ALA A 93 -3.52 -18.00 8.20
N GLU A 94 -2.85 -18.49 9.25
CA GLU A 94 -3.28 -18.46 10.64
C GLU A 94 -3.47 -17.03 11.16
N VAL A 95 -2.69 -16.06 10.66
CA VAL A 95 -2.86 -14.64 10.98
C VAL A 95 -4.19 -14.11 10.43
N ALA A 96 -4.58 -14.52 9.22
CA ALA A 96 -5.89 -14.17 8.67
C ALA A 96 -7.02 -14.83 9.47
N THR A 97 -6.86 -16.09 9.88
CA THR A 97 -7.80 -16.76 10.77
C THR A 97 -7.94 -16.03 12.11
N GLU A 98 -6.84 -15.62 12.74
CA GLU A 98 -6.84 -14.86 13.99
C GLU A 98 -7.61 -13.54 13.83
N LEU A 99 -7.35 -12.78 12.76
CA LEU A 99 -8.08 -11.54 12.44
C LEU A 99 -9.59 -11.80 12.30
N THR A 100 -10.00 -12.83 11.56
CA THR A 100 -11.42 -13.17 11.43
C THR A 100 -12.05 -13.59 12.77
N GLY A 101 -11.30 -14.28 13.64
CA GLY A 101 -11.72 -14.62 15.00
C GLY A 101 -11.89 -13.40 15.91
N MET A 102 -11.21 -12.29 15.61
CA MET A 102 -11.40 -10.98 16.24
C MET A 102 -12.61 -10.21 15.69
N GLY A 103 -13.35 -10.78 14.73
CA GLY A 103 -14.47 -10.10 14.05
C GLY A 103 -14.01 -9.12 12.96
N ILE A 104 -12.75 -9.18 12.54
CA ILE A 104 -12.17 -8.30 11.52
C ILE A 104 -12.31 -8.95 10.15
N GLN A 105 -12.88 -8.24 9.19
CA GLN A 105 -12.92 -8.69 7.80
C GLN A 105 -11.51 -8.68 7.20
N VAL A 106 -11.14 -9.74 6.48
CA VAL A 106 -9.82 -9.85 5.86
C VAL A 106 -9.95 -9.87 4.34
N LEU A 107 -9.23 -8.97 3.67
CA LEU A 107 -9.01 -9.04 2.23
C LEU A 107 -7.51 -9.19 1.98
N ARG A 108 -7.12 -10.25 1.29
CA ARG A 108 -5.71 -10.50 0.94
C ARG A 108 -5.42 -10.03 -0.48
N ILE A 109 -4.40 -9.21 -0.62
CA ILE A 109 -3.84 -8.79 -1.90
C ILE A 109 -2.47 -9.47 -2.01
N GLU A 110 -2.38 -10.49 -2.85
CA GLU A 110 -1.18 -11.32 -3.00
C GLU A 110 -0.84 -11.58 -4.46
N GLY A 111 0.44 -11.50 -4.81
CA GLY A 111 0.99 -11.95 -6.08
C GLY A 111 1.99 -13.09 -5.90
N ALA A 112 2.44 -13.66 -7.01
CA ALA A 112 3.48 -14.69 -7.01
C ALA A 112 4.83 -14.17 -6.45
N ASP A 113 5.04 -12.87 -6.52
CA ASP A 113 6.19 -12.16 -5.97
C ASP A 113 5.81 -10.72 -5.55
N ARG A 114 6.79 -9.97 -5.05
CA ARG A 114 6.64 -8.56 -4.63
C ARG A 114 6.19 -7.64 -5.76
N TYR A 115 6.54 -7.97 -7.01
CA TYR A 115 6.21 -7.15 -8.16
C TYR A 115 4.73 -7.34 -8.52
N ALA A 116 4.26 -8.58 -8.55
CA ALA A 116 2.86 -8.92 -8.75
C ALA A 116 1.95 -8.42 -7.61
N THR A 117 2.41 -8.45 -6.36
CA THR A 117 1.64 -7.91 -5.23
C THR A 117 1.47 -6.40 -5.37
N ALA A 118 2.54 -5.67 -5.74
CA ALA A 118 2.47 -4.23 -5.96
C ALA A 118 1.52 -3.85 -7.11
N THR A 119 1.52 -4.60 -8.22
CA THR A 119 0.58 -4.35 -9.33
C THR A 119 -0.86 -4.65 -8.95
N LYS A 120 -1.11 -5.72 -8.17
CA LYS A 120 -2.46 -6.01 -7.66
C LYS A 120 -2.97 -4.96 -6.68
N LEU A 121 -2.09 -4.37 -5.87
CA LEU A 121 -2.45 -3.24 -5.03
C LEU A 121 -2.78 -2.00 -5.86
N ALA A 122 -2.06 -1.76 -6.96
CA ALA A 122 -2.38 -0.69 -7.91
C ALA A 122 -3.76 -0.89 -8.56
N ASP A 123 -4.09 -2.12 -8.98
CA ASP A 123 -5.42 -2.46 -9.49
C ASP A 123 -6.50 -2.23 -8.43
N PHE A 124 -6.28 -2.75 -7.23
CA PHE A 124 -7.18 -2.56 -6.09
C PHE A 124 -7.44 -1.08 -5.80
N ALA A 125 -6.40 -0.23 -5.86
CA ALA A 125 -6.56 1.19 -5.67
C ALA A 125 -7.51 1.83 -6.71
N ARG A 126 -7.53 1.32 -7.94
CA ARG A 126 -8.42 1.81 -9.01
C ARG A 126 -9.86 1.32 -8.88
N LEU A 127 -10.08 0.09 -8.41
CA LEU A 127 -11.42 -0.49 -8.28
C LEU A 127 -12.29 0.37 -7.35
N THR A 128 -13.60 0.43 -7.62
CA THR A 128 -14.54 1.28 -6.85
C THR A 128 -15.24 0.47 -5.77
N SER A 129 -15.19 0.95 -4.52
CA SER A 129 -15.95 0.34 -3.42
C SER A 129 -17.42 0.79 -3.40
N PRO A 130 -18.39 -0.11 -3.11
CA PRO A 130 -19.78 0.25 -2.87
C PRO A 130 -20.00 0.97 -1.53
N SER A 131 -19.02 0.96 -0.61
CA SER A 131 -19.13 1.52 0.74
C SER A 131 -17.93 2.42 1.08
N PRO A 132 -18.13 3.57 1.73
CA PRO A 132 -17.01 4.36 2.25
C PRO A 132 -16.32 3.71 3.45
N LEU A 133 -16.97 2.75 4.13
CA LEU A 133 -16.48 2.12 5.37
C LEU A 133 -15.78 0.77 5.15
N GLN A 134 -16.02 0.13 4.01
CA GLN A 134 -15.38 -1.14 3.61
C GLN A 134 -14.76 -0.95 2.24
N VAL A 135 -13.58 -1.50 2.01
CA VAL A 135 -12.85 -1.39 0.73
C VAL A 135 -12.76 -2.71 0.01
N ASP A 136 -13.72 -3.61 0.19
CA ASP A 136 -13.82 -4.90 -0.51
C ASP A 136 -13.81 -4.75 -2.05
N GLY A 137 -14.35 -3.63 -2.55
CA GLY A 137 -14.35 -3.27 -3.97
C GLY A 137 -13.24 -2.30 -4.43
N GLY A 138 -12.27 -1.92 -3.58
CA GLY A 138 -11.17 -1.00 -3.94
C GLY A 138 -11.28 0.43 -3.38
N LEU A 139 -10.46 1.34 -3.90
CA LEU A 139 -10.31 2.71 -3.36
C LEU A 139 -10.86 3.83 -4.25
N GLY A 140 -11.25 3.52 -5.49
CA GLY A 140 -11.83 4.47 -6.44
C GLY A 140 -10.84 5.49 -6.99
N TRP A 141 -9.54 5.18 -6.98
CA TRP A 141 -8.53 6.10 -7.50
C TRP A 141 -8.62 6.19 -9.01
N SER A 142 -8.56 7.42 -9.52
CA SER A 142 -8.37 7.68 -10.94
C SER A 142 -6.95 8.19 -11.16
N TYR A 143 -6.14 7.42 -11.90
CA TYR A 143 -4.76 7.76 -12.20
C TYR A 143 -4.35 7.31 -13.59
N SER A 144 -3.58 8.15 -14.26
CA SER A 144 -2.89 7.87 -15.52
C SER A 144 -1.36 7.80 -15.35
N THR A 145 -0.87 7.97 -14.12
CA THR A 145 0.56 7.92 -13.77
C THR A 145 0.79 6.90 -12.68
N VAL A 146 1.89 6.15 -12.78
CA VAL A 146 2.40 5.29 -11.70
C VAL A 146 3.83 5.65 -11.34
N LEU A 147 4.18 5.38 -10.09
CA LEU A 147 5.53 5.50 -9.59
C LEU A 147 6.25 4.15 -9.71
N LEU A 148 7.42 4.12 -10.33
CA LEU A 148 8.24 2.92 -10.47
C LEU A 148 9.42 2.99 -9.51
N ALA A 149 9.47 2.08 -8.54
CA ALA A 149 10.58 2.01 -7.59
C ALA A 149 11.27 0.64 -7.61
N SER A 150 12.48 0.60 -7.06
CA SER A 150 13.16 -0.66 -6.80
C SER A 150 12.42 -1.49 -5.76
N GLY A 151 12.22 -2.78 -6.03
CA GLY A 151 11.70 -3.76 -5.08
C GLY A 151 12.77 -4.34 -4.15
N THR A 152 14.04 -3.94 -4.30
CA THR A 152 15.18 -4.42 -3.49
C THR A 152 15.83 -3.31 -2.65
N THR A 153 15.64 -2.04 -3.00
CA THR A 153 16.10 -0.88 -2.23
C THR A 153 14.91 0.00 -1.86
N PHE A 154 14.79 0.38 -0.58
CA PHE A 154 13.52 0.86 -0.03
C PHE A 154 13.39 2.39 0.09
N ALA A 155 14.50 3.13 0.17
CA ALA A 155 14.48 4.53 0.57
C ALA A 155 13.63 5.42 -0.36
N ASP A 156 13.76 5.22 -1.68
CA ASP A 156 13.06 6.02 -2.68
C ASP A 156 11.54 5.77 -2.66
N ALA A 157 11.14 4.50 -2.57
CA ALA A 157 9.72 4.13 -2.48
C ALA A 157 9.08 4.68 -1.19
N LEU A 158 9.78 4.55 -0.06
CA LEU A 158 9.30 5.03 1.22
C LEU A 158 9.14 6.57 1.23
N ALA A 159 10.12 7.30 0.70
CA ALA A 159 10.07 8.75 0.60
C ALA A 159 8.98 9.25 -0.37
N ALA A 160 8.71 8.49 -1.43
CA ALA A 160 7.70 8.84 -2.43
C ALA A 160 6.27 8.49 -2.03
N GLY A 161 6.06 7.67 -0.99
CA GLY A 161 4.73 7.25 -0.52
C GLY A 161 3.75 8.44 -0.36
N PRO A 162 4.09 9.47 0.42
CA PRO A 162 3.26 10.67 0.55
C PRO A 162 2.97 11.38 -0.77
N TRP A 163 3.97 11.49 -1.64
CA TRP A 163 3.83 12.16 -2.93
C TRP A 163 2.90 11.41 -3.87
N GLY A 164 3.02 10.08 -3.92
CA GLY A 164 2.11 9.21 -4.65
C GLY A 164 0.70 9.27 -4.09
N GLY A 165 0.54 9.20 -2.77
CA GLY A 165 -0.78 9.22 -2.13
C GLY A 165 -1.55 10.53 -2.38
N ASP A 166 -0.87 11.68 -2.28
CA ASP A 166 -1.44 13.00 -2.59
C ASP A 166 -2.06 13.04 -4.00
N ARG A 167 -1.38 12.43 -4.98
CA ARG A 167 -1.79 12.39 -6.38
C ARG A 167 -2.64 11.18 -6.79
N ALA A 168 -2.89 10.25 -5.87
CA ALA A 168 -3.47 8.94 -6.18
C ALA A 168 -2.62 8.10 -7.16
N TRP A 169 -1.29 8.27 -7.14
CA TRP A 169 -0.37 7.52 -7.98
C TRP A 169 0.16 6.32 -7.20
N PRO A 170 -0.18 5.08 -7.60
CA PRO A 170 0.33 3.90 -6.92
C PRO A 170 1.82 3.70 -7.21
N ILE A 171 2.50 3.00 -6.29
CA ILE A 171 3.86 2.52 -6.48
C ILE A 171 3.81 1.09 -7.02
N VAL A 172 4.42 0.87 -8.17
CA VAL A 172 4.75 -0.46 -8.70
C VAL A 172 6.26 -0.69 -8.59
N LEU A 173 6.66 -1.95 -8.49
CA LEU A 173 8.04 -2.32 -8.18
C LEU A 173 8.74 -2.92 -9.39
N THR A 174 10.07 -2.80 -9.43
CA THR A 174 10.92 -3.46 -10.43
C THR A 174 12.24 -3.92 -9.81
N THR A 175 13.00 -4.75 -10.52
CA THR A 175 14.40 -4.98 -10.17
C THR A 175 15.26 -3.75 -10.54
N GLN A 176 16.46 -3.66 -9.97
CA GLN A 176 17.42 -2.60 -10.31
C GLN A 176 17.82 -2.65 -11.80
N ALA A 177 18.13 -3.83 -12.33
CA ALA A 177 18.74 -3.97 -13.65
C ALA A 177 17.71 -3.97 -14.78
N VAL A 178 16.58 -4.65 -14.58
CA VAL A 178 15.60 -4.95 -15.63
C VAL A 178 14.18 -4.74 -15.11
N LEU A 179 13.26 -4.34 -16.00
CA LEU A 179 11.84 -4.27 -15.67
C LEU A 179 11.33 -5.66 -15.26
N ALA A 180 10.76 -5.77 -14.06
CA ALA A 180 10.21 -7.04 -13.60
C ALA A 180 9.08 -7.51 -14.53
N GLY A 181 9.06 -8.79 -14.92
CA GLY A 181 8.13 -9.30 -15.93
C GLY A 181 6.65 -9.12 -15.57
N ASN A 182 6.29 -9.28 -14.28
CA ASN A 182 4.95 -9.01 -13.78
C ASN A 182 4.57 -7.53 -13.94
N THR A 183 5.48 -6.61 -13.63
CA THR A 183 5.29 -5.16 -13.80
C THR A 183 5.20 -4.77 -15.26
N GLN A 184 6.04 -5.34 -16.13
CA GLN A 184 5.98 -5.11 -17.58
C GLN A 184 4.64 -5.55 -18.17
N THR A 185 4.22 -6.76 -17.85
CA THR A 185 2.94 -7.32 -18.32
C THR A 185 1.77 -6.46 -17.83
N TRP A 186 1.81 -6.04 -16.58
CA TRP A 186 0.77 -5.18 -16.00
C TRP A 186 0.73 -3.79 -16.65
N LEU A 187 1.88 -3.14 -16.87
CA LEU A 187 1.95 -1.85 -17.57
C LEU A 187 1.36 -1.95 -18.98
N ALA A 188 1.73 -2.99 -19.73
CA ALA A 188 1.21 -3.23 -21.08
C ALA A 188 -0.31 -3.47 -21.10
N ALA A 189 -0.83 -4.22 -20.12
CA ALA A 189 -2.26 -4.44 -19.98
C ALA A 189 -3.03 -3.16 -19.59
N ASN A 190 -2.36 -2.19 -18.96
CA ASN A 190 -2.95 -0.97 -18.42
C ASN A 190 -2.57 0.31 -19.19
N ARG A 191 -1.95 0.21 -20.36
CA ARG A 191 -1.54 1.36 -21.22
C ARG A 191 -2.67 2.33 -21.57
N VAL A 192 -3.92 1.93 -21.36
CA VAL A 192 -5.06 2.84 -21.23
C VAL A 192 -5.68 2.55 -19.87
N PRO A 193 -5.66 3.46 -18.88
CA PRO A 193 -5.40 4.91 -19.01
C PRO A 193 -3.96 5.36 -18.72
N LEU A 194 -2.98 4.46 -18.58
CA LEU A 194 -1.62 4.87 -18.21
C LEU A 194 -0.90 5.65 -19.32
N THR A 195 -0.47 6.87 -19.00
CA THR A 195 0.23 7.78 -19.92
C THR A 195 1.61 8.19 -19.44
N SER A 196 1.95 7.89 -18.17
CA SER A 196 3.23 8.26 -17.58
C SER A 196 3.71 7.24 -16.55
N VAL A 197 5.02 6.97 -16.56
CA VAL A 197 5.73 6.28 -15.48
C VAL A 197 6.77 7.25 -14.92
N VAL A 198 6.74 7.47 -13.62
CA VAL A 198 7.76 8.26 -12.92
C VAL A 198 8.68 7.31 -12.17
N THR A 199 9.94 7.23 -12.58
CA THR A 199 10.94 6.42 -11.89
C THR A 199 11.45 7.13 -10.64
N LEU A 200 11.52 6.38 -9.53
CA LEU A 200 12.00 6.83 -8.24
C LEU A 200 13.42 6.32 -7.99
N GLY A 201 14.30 7.22 -7.59
CA GLY A 201 15.72 6.92 -7.35
C GLY A 201 16.61 7.17 -8.56
N LEU A 202 17.93 7.09 -8.33
CA LEU A 202 18.95 7.22 -9.37
C LEU A 202 19.15 5.89 -10.12
N GLY A 203 20.03 5.89 -11.12
CA GLY A 203 20.38 4.70 -11.93
C GLY A 203 20.83 3.48 -11.11
N SER A 204 21.32 3.69 -9.88
CA SER A 204 21.68 2.64 -8.94
C SER A 204 20.49 2.00 -8.21
N ALA A 205 19.30 2.62 -8.25
CA ALA A 205 18.06 2.05 -7.73
C ALA A 205 17.26 1.42 -8.86
N VAL A 206 17.09 2.14 -9.97
CA VAL A 206 16.42 1.67 -11.19
C VAL A 206 17.26 2.11 -12.39
N SER A 207 17.79 1.14 -13.14
CA SER A 207 18.65 1.43 -14.28
C SER A 207 17.89 2.18 -15.38
N THR A 208 18.63 2.90 -16.23
CA THR A 208 18.07 3.52 -17.44
C THR A 208 17.39 2.49 -18.35
N ALA A 209 17.90 1.25 -18.39
CA ALA A 209 17.30 0.18 -19.18
C ALA A 209 15.93 -0.24 -18.62
N ALA A 210 15.80 -0.38 -17.30
CA ALA A 210 14.53 -0.68 -16.65
C ALA A 210 13.52 0.46 -16.80
N MET A 211 13.96 1.71 -16.65
CA MET A 211 13.14 2.91 -16.88
C MET A 211 12.63 2.99 -18.33
N ASN A 212 13.51 2.80 -19.32
CA ASN A 212 13.14 2.83 -20.73
C ASN A 212 12.16 1.70 -21.08
N ALA A 213 12.36 0.50 -20.55
CA ALA A 213 11.44 -0.61 -20.73
C ALA A 213 10.05 -0.32 -20.14
N ALA A 214 9.99 0.36 -18.99
CA ALA A 214 8.72 0.77 -18.38
C ALA A 214 7.98 1.82 -19.21
N ASN A 215 8.71 2.83 -19.71
CA ASN A 215 8.12 3.83 -20.61
C ASN A 215 7.62 3.21 -21.91
N LEU A 216 8.34 2.24 -22.47
CA LEU A 216 7.91 1.53 -23.66
C LEU A 216 6.67 0.65 -23.41
N ALA A 217 6.53 0.09 -22.21
CA ALA A 217 5.42 -0.80 -21.89
C ALA A 217 4.05 -0.09 -21.84
N ILE A 218 4.01 1.24 -21.73
CA ILE A 218 2.76 2.02 -21.72
C ILE A 218 2.46 2.72 -23.05
N VAL A 219 3.22 2.42 -24.11
CA VAL A 219 2.99 2.88 -25.49
C VAL A 219 2.24 1.81 -26.27
#